data_AF-A0A7V4IKJ7-F1
#
_entry.id   AF-A0A7V4IKJ7-F1
#
_cell.length_a   1.000
_cell.length_b   1.000
_cell.length_c   1.000
_cell.angle_alpha   90.00
_cell.angle_beta   90.00
_cell.angle_gamma   90.00
#
_symmetry.space_group_name_H-M   'P 1'
#
loop_
_entity.id
_entity.type
_entity.pdbx_description
1 polymer ?
#
loop_
_entity_poly.entity_id
_entity_poly.type
_entity_poly.pdbx_seq_one_letter_code
_entity_poly.pdbx_strand_id
1 'polypeptide(L)'
;LARSVSKKTDPIRGSINELLKGLAAGESSSGFLTHLAKSAKVKNFKLVDGLLRIDFNKTLLADSPDLCKKSLIKAQISDTLKQFATVKDVEITVEGKKF
;
A
#
# COMPACT_ATOMS: atom_id res chain seq x y z
N LEU A 1 -0.68 -12.23 11.98
CA LEU A 1 0.17 -12.93 10.99
C LEU A 1 1.18 -11.94 10.44
N ALA A 2 2.41 -12.37 10.14
CA ALA A 2 3.40 -11.54 9.45
C ALA A 2 3.75 -12.19 8.11
N ARG A 3 3.97 -11.39 7.07
CA ARG A 3 4.40 -11.87 5.74
C ARG A 3 5.90 -11.65 5.57
N SER A 4 6.52 -12.49 4.75
CA SER A 4 7.95 -12.40 4.45
C SER A 4 8.19 -11.70 3.11
N VAL A 5 9.27 -10.93 3.04
CA VAL A 5 9.75 -10.30 1.80
C VAL A 5 11.15 -10.82 1.47
N SER A 6 11.49 -10.86 0.17
CA SER A 6 12.82 -11.29 -0.27
C SER A 6 13.91 -10.36 0.26
N LYS A 7 15.01 -10.94 0.75
CA LYS A 7 16.19 -10.20 1.23
C LYS A 7 16.85 -9.33 0.15
N LYS A 8 16.61 -9.62 -1.14
CA LYS A 8 17.15 -8.87 -2.28
C LYS A 8 16.35 -7.61 -2.62
N THR A 9 15.18 -7.43 -2.03
CA THR A 9 14.32 -6.28 -2.27
C THR A 9 14.40 -5.32 -1.09
N ASP A 10 14.41 -4.02 -1.35
CA ASP A 10 14.21 -3.02 -0.30
C ASP A 10 12.95 -3.39 0.51
N PRO A 11 13.02 -3.49 1.85
CA PRO A 11 11.92 -4.05 2.64
C PRO A 11 10.66 -3.18 2.57
N ILE A 12 10.79 -1.86 2.43
CA ILE A 12 9.64 -0.95 2.30
C ILE A 12 8.93 -1.21 0.97
N ARG A 13 9.71 -1.32 -0.11
CA ARG A 13 9.22 -1.69 -1.44
C ARG A 13 8.61 -3.09 -1.46
N GLY A 14 9.21 -4.03 -0.74
CA GLY A 14 8.71 -5.40 -0.60
C GLY A 14 7.34 -5.43 0.08
N SER A 15 7.18 -4.72 1.21
CA SER A 15 5.93 -4.71 1.97
C SER A 15 4.76 -4.16 1.17
N ILE A 16 4.95 -3.06 0.43
CA ILE A 16 3.85 -2.53 -0.40
C ILE A 16 3.50 -3.47 -1.56
N ASN A 17 4.49 -4.12 -2.17
CA ASN A 17 4.23 -5.09 -3.23
C ASN A 17 3.46 -6.31 -2.72
N GLU A 18 3.78 -6.81 -1.51
CA GLU A 18 3.01 -7.88 -0.88
C GLU A 18 1.58 -7.44 -0.53
N LEU A 19 1.41 -6.22 -0.03
CA LEU A 19 0.09 -5.67 0.29
C LEU A 19 -0.83 -5.64 -0.95
N LEU A 20 -0.29 -5.22 -2.10
CA LEU A 20 -1.03 -5.12 -3.36
C LEU A 20 -1.44 -6.48 -3.96
N LYS A 21 -0.79 -7.58 -3.54
CA LYS A 21 -1.24 -8.94 -3.92
C LYS A 21 -2.59 -9.32 -3.28
N GLY A 22 -3.05 -8.55 -2.30
CA GLY A 22 -4.25 -8.83 -1.53
C GLY A 22 -3.98 -9.77 -0.36
N LEU A 23 -5.01 -10.48 0.10
CA LEU A 23 -4.90 -11.45 1.19
C LEU A 23 -4.16 -12.70 0.75
N ALA A 24 -3.26 -13.19 1.59
CA ALA A 24 -2.64 -14.50 1.45
C ALA A 24 -3.63 -15.61 1.82
N ALA A 25 -3.31 -16.85 1.41
CA ALA A 25 -4.11 -18.02 1.75
C ALA A 25 -4.31 -18.14 3.27
N GLY A 26 -5.56 -18.36 3.70
CA GLY A 26 -5.93 -18.51 5.11
C GLY A 26 -6.11 -17.21 5.91
N GLU A 27 -5.66 -16.05 5.39
CA GLU A 27 -5.87 -14.77 6.08
C GLU A 27 -7.35 -14.36 6.08
N SER A 28 -8.07 -14.62 4.99
CA SER A 28 -9.52 -14.37 4.95
C SER A 28 -10.27 -15.21 5.99
N SER A 29 -9.89 -16.49 6.15
CA SER A 29 -10.45 -17.38 7.18
C SER A 29 -10.09 -16.93 8.60
N SER A 30 -9.06 -16.10 8.75
CA SER A 30 -8.65 -15.49 10.02
C SER A 30 -9.29 -14.11 10.26
N GLY A 31 -10.24 -13.70 9.40
CA GLY A 31 -10.98 -12.44 9.54
C GLY A 31 -10.30 -11.21 8.95
N PHE A 32 -9.17 -11.35 8.25
CA PHE A 32 -8.54 -10.22 7.57
C PHE A 32 -9.32 -9.83 6.32
N LEU A 33 -9.38 -8.52 6.05
CA LEU A 33 -10.06 -7.93 4.90
C LEU A 33 -9.11 -6.95 4.22
N THR A 34 -9.29 -6.71 2.92
CA THR A 34 -8.58 -5.70 2.16
C THR A 34 -9.53 -5.03 1.18
N HIS A 35 -9.37 -3.72 1.00
CA HIS A 35 -10.15 -2.93 0.02
C HIS A 35 -9.32 -2.58 -1.21
N LEU A 36 -8.08 -3.05 -1.29
CA LEU A 36 -7.18 -2.79 -2.40
C LEU A 36 -7.57 -3.61 -3.63
N ALA A 37 -7.67 -2.93 -4.76
CA ALA A 37 -7.86 -3.60 -6.05
C ALA A 37 -6.62 -4.45 -6.40
N LYS A 38 -6.84 -5.71 -6.79
CA LYS A 38 -5.75 -6.63 -7.17
C LYS A 38 -4.90 -6.15 -8.36
N SER A 39 -5.45 -5.24 -9.16
CA SER A 39 -4.80 -4.68 -10.34
C SER A 39 -4.02 -3.39 -10.05
N ALA A 40 -4.01 -2.93 -8.79
CA ALA A 40 -3.26 -1.74 -8.36
C ALA A 40 -1.74 -1.97 -8.51
N LYS A 41 -1.05 -0.97 -9.05
CA LYS A 41 0.40 -1.01 -9.30
C LYS A 41 1.04 0.30 -8.86
N VAL A 42 2.24 0.21 -8.31
CA VAL A 42 3.04 1.39 -7.99
C VAL A 42 3.77 1.87 -9.24
N LYS A 43 3.54 3.13 -9.62
CA LYS A 43 4.19 3.82 -10.73
C LYS A 43 5.45 4.56 -10.29
N ASN A 44 5.43 5.19 -9.11
CA ASN A 44 6.58 5.90 -8.56
C ASN A 44 6.74 5.62 -7.06
N PHE A 45 7.98 5.61 -6.57
CA PHE A 45 8.32 5.33 -5.19
C PHE A 45 9.62 6.02 -4.82
N LYS A 46 9.55 7.06 -3.99
CA LYS A 46 10.72 7.87 -3.63
C LYS A 46 10.66 8.29 -2.16
N LEU A 47 11.68 7.88 -1.40
CA LEU A 47 11.88 8.31 -0.02
C LEU A 47 12.94 9.43 0.02
N VAL A 48 12.58 10.60 0.54
CA VAL A 48 13.48 11.74 0.72
C VAL A 48 13.22 12.35 2.10
N ASP A 49 14.26 12.43 2.93
CA ASP A 49 14.20 13.04 4.27
C ASP A 49 13.06 12.53 5.18
N GLY A 50 12.74 11.25 5.03
CA GLY A 50 11.67 10.58 5.78
C GLY A 50 10.27 10.74 5.20
N LEU A 51 10.09 11.50 4.12
CA LEU A 51 8.83 11.58 3.38
C LEU A 51 8.84 10.59 2.20
N LEU A 52 7.98 9.57 2.28
CA LEU A 52 7.77 8.61 1.21
C LEU A 52 6.67 9.10 0.26
N ARG A 53 7.05 9.44 -0.96
CA ARG A 53 6.13 9.73 -2.06
C ARG A 53 5.88 8.48 -2.87
N ILE A 54 4.62 8.08 -2.98
CA ILE A 54 4.21 6.89 -3.71
C ILE A 54 3.06 7.23 -4.67
N ASP A 55 3.28 6.95 -5.96
CA ASP A 55 2.27 7.12 -7.01
C ASP A 55 1.74 5.76 -7.45
N PHE A 56 0.43 5.61 -7.48
CA PHE A 56 -0.25 4.42 -7.97
C PHE A 56 -0.92 4.68 -9.32
N ASN A 57 -1.18 3.59 -10.05
CA ASN A 57 -2.05 3.67 -11.22
C ASN A 57 -3.52 3.85 -10.83
N LYS A 58 -4.34 4.25 -11.81
CA LYS A 58 -5.79 4.51 -11.64
C LYS A 58 -6.59 3.35 -11.03
N THR A 59 -6.10 2.12 -11.13
CA THR A 59 -6.82 0.93 -10.68
C THR A 59 -6.84 0.78 -9.17
N LEU A 60 -6.00 1.49 -8.41
CA LEU A 60 -6.04 1.50 -6.94
C LEU A 60 -7.45 1.77 -6.39
N LEU A 61 -8.23 2.59 -7.11
CA LEU A 61 -9.57 3.01 -6.72
C LEU A 61 -10.68 2.39 -7.57
N ALA A 62 -10.37 1.48 -8.49
CA ALA A 62 -11.35 0.94 -9.43
C ALA A 62 -12.55 0.29 -8.74
N ASP A 63 -12.33 -0.35 -7.59
CA ASP A 63 -13.34 -1.08 -6.83
C ASP A 63 -13.90 -0.28 -5.61
N SER A 64 -13.46 0.98 -5.45
CA SER A 64 -13.72 1.79 -4.26
C SER A 64 -14.18 3.22 -4.60
N PRO A 65 -15.42 3.39 -5.10
CA PRO A 65 -15.96 4.71 -5.43
C PRO A 65 -16.27 5.57 -4.19
N ASP A 66 -16.53 4.95 -3.03
CA ASP A 66 -16.99 5.65 -1.83
C ASP A 66 -15.82 6.24 -1.00
N LEU A 67 -16.12 7.30 -0.24
CA LEU A 67 -15.12 7.99 0.58
C LEU A 67 -14.64 7.14 1.76
N CYS A 68 -15.48 6.29 2.34
CA CYS A 68 -15.11 5.45 3.47
C CYS A 68 -14.01 4.45 3.09
N LYS A 69 -14.18 3.74 1.97
CA LYS A 69 -13.19 2.80 1.43
C LYS A 69 -11.89 3.51 1.05
N LYS A 70 -11.96 4.72 0.48
CA LYS A 70 -10.75 5.51 0.20
C LYS A 70 -9.95 5.80 1.46
N SER A 71 -10.60 6.23 2.54
CA SER A 71 -9.93 6.44 3.82
C SER A 71 -9.30 5.15 4.38
N LEU A 72 -10.00 4.02 4.27
CA LEU A 72 -9.47 2.71 4.69
C LEU A 72 -8.25 2.28 3.86
N ILE A 73 -8.30 2.45 2.54
CA ILE A 73 -7.17 2.17 1.63
C ILE A 73 -5.97 3.04 2.01
N LYS A 74 -6.19 4.34 2.21
CA LYS A 74 -5.15 5.28 2.61
C LYS A 74 -4.50 4.88 3.92
N ALA A 75 -5.30 4.52 4.93
CA ALA A 75 -4.81 4.07 6.22
C ALA A 75 -4.00 2.77 6.08
N GLN A 76 -4.54 1.77 5.40
CA GLN A 76 -3.88 0.47 5.20
C GLN A 76 -2.51 0.63 4.53
N ILE A 77 -2.40 1.47 3.48
CA ILE A 77 -1.12 1.77 2.82
C ILE A 77 -0.20 2.54 3.77
N SER A 78 -0.70 3.59 4.43
CA SER A 78 0.11 4.45 5.29
C SER A 78 0.68 3.67 6.47
N ASP A 79 -0.12 2.87 7.15
CA ASP A 79 0.28 2.08 8.31
C ASP A 79 1.32 1.02 7.92
N THR A 80 1.13 0.36 6.78
CA THR A 80 2.10 -0.61 6.24
C THR A 80 3.45 0.04 5.97
N LEU A 81 3.47 1.28 5.47
CA LEU A 81 4.71 1.98 5.13
C LEU A 81 5.36 2.63 6.35
N LYS A 82 4.57 3.12 7.32
CA LYS A 82 5.04 3.76 8.55
C LYS A 82 5.53 2.77 9.62
N GLN A 83 5.38 1.46 9.41
CA GLN A 83 6.04 0.46 10.26
C GLN A 83 7.58 0.57 10.21
N PHE A 84 8.13 1.21 9.17
CA PHE A 84 9.56 1.47 9.03
C PHE A 84 9.92 2.82 9.63
N ALA A 85 10.80 2.84 10.63
CA ALA A 85 11.17 4.07 11.34
C ALA A 85 11.80 5.16 10.45
N THR A 86 12.33 4.79 9.29
CA THR A 86 12.85 5.74 8.29
C THR A 86 11.74 6.48 7.53
N VAL A 87 10.49 5.98 7.54
CA VAL A 87 9.31 6.61 6.92
C VAL A 87 8.54 7.36 7.99
N LYS A 88 8.76 8.68 8.05
CA LYS A 88 8.08 9.58 8.98
C LYS A 88 6.71 9.98 8.46
N ASP A 89 6.59 10.18 7.15
CA ASP A 89 5.32 10.52 6.52
C ASP A 89 5.15 9.92 5.12
N VAL A 90 3.91 9.84 4.65
CA VAL A 90 3.54 9.21 3.38
C VAL A 90 2.64 10.14 2.58
N GLU A 91 3.06 10.45 1.35
CA GLU A 91 2.26 11.16 0.37
C GLU A 91 1.83 10.18 -0.73
N ILE A 92 0.51 9.98 -0.86
CA ILE A 92 -0.08 9.06 -1.82
C ILE A 92 -0.68 9.87 -2.98
N THR A 93 -0.34 9.48 -4.20
CA THR A 93 -0.96 9.98 -5.43
C THR A 93 -1.49 8.83 -6.29
N VAL A 94 -2.48 9.13 -7.12
CA VAL A 94 -3.00 8.24 -8.16
C VAL A 94 -2.94 8.98 -9.49
N GLU A 95 -2.17 8.46 -10.43
CA GLU A 95 -1.89 9.13 -11.70
C GLU A 95 -1.39 10.57 -11.51
N GLY A 96 -0.51 10.78 -10.52
CA GLY A 96 0.05 12.10 -10.17
C GLY A 96 -0.92 13.04 -9.44
N LYS A 97 -2.17 12.65 -9.20
CA LYS A 97 -3.15 13.44 -8.46
C LYS A 97 -3.18 13.04 -6.99
N LYS A 98 -3.29 14.01 -6.09
CA LYS A 98 -3.36 13.77 -4.64
C LYS A 98 -4.56 12.87 -4.31
N PHE A 99 -4.30 11.83 -3.51
CA PHE A 99 -5.29 10.84 -3.07
C PHE A 99 -6.26 11.42 -2.02
#